data_AF-A0A1F8LWG4-F1
#
_entry.id   AF-A0A1F8LWG4-F1
#
_cell.length_a   1.000
_cell.length_b   1.000
_cell.length_c   1.000
_cell.angle_alpha   90.00
_cell.angle_beta   90.00
_cell.angle_gamma   90.00
#
_symmetry.space_group_name_H-M   'P 1'
#
loop_
_entity.id
_entity.type
_entity.pdbx_description
1 polymer ?
#
loop_
_entity_poly.entity_id
_entity_poly.type
_entity_poly.pdbx_seq_one_letter_code
_entity_poly.pdbx_strand_id
1 'polypeptide(L)'
;MQHRDPIMVFFLSLITLGIYSLVWYVKTKNEMNTKGAQIPTAWLLIIPFVNYFWLWKFSEGVEVVTSKQMSVGVAFVLQFFLSAIGMAIIQDKLNKVSV
;
A
#
# COMPACT_ATOMS: atom_id res chain seq x y z
N MET A 1 4.67 3.34 -11.40
CA MET A 1 4.96 2.75 -10.08
C MET A 1 6.45 2.55 -10.04
N GLN A 2 7.13 2.95 -8.98
CA GLN A 2 8.54 2.60 -8.83
C GLN A 2 8.65 1.10 -8.58
N HIS A 3 9.53 0.45 -9.32
CA HIS A 3 9.83 -0.95 -9.09
C HIS A 3 10.61 -1.09 -7.78
N ARG A 4 10.02 -1.74 -6.78
CA ARG A 4 10.64 -2.01 -5.48
C ARG A 4 10.66 -3.49 -5.22
N ASP A 5 11.78 -4.01 -4.75
CA ASP A 5 11.88 -5.42 -4.39
C ASP A 5 10.91 -5.75 -3.22
N PRO A 6 9.93 -6.67 -3.41
CA PRO A 6 8.98 -7.05 -2.37
C PRO A 6 9.62 -7.60 -1.10
N ILE A 7 10.73 -8.33 -1.23
CA ILE A 7 11.49 -8.92 -0.12
C ILE A 7 12.12 -7.79 0.69
N MET A 8 12.70 -6.79 0.02
CA MET A 8 13.22 -5.61 0.71
C MET A 8 12.12 -4.80 1.40
N VAL A 9 10.94 -4.66 0.78
CA VAL A 9 9.80 -4.00 1.42
C VAL A 9 9.40 -4.72 2.71
N PHE A 10 9.38 -6.05 2.72
CA PHE A 10 9.11 -6.84 3.92
C PHE A 10 10.19 -6.63 5.00
N PHE A 11 11.47 -6.87 4.68
CA PHE A 11 12.54 -6.81 5.67
C PHE A 11 12.74 -5.39 6.24
N LEU A 12 12.67 -4.36 5.40
CA LEU A 12 12.77 -2.98 5.87
C LEU A 12 11.60 -2.60 6.77
N SER A 13 10.37 -3.05 6.47
CA SER A 13 9.21 -2.83 7.34
C SER A 13 9.40 -3.47 8.72
N LEU A 14 9.99 -4.67 8.77
CA LEU A 14 10.24 -5.42 10.00
C LEU A 14 11.39 -4.82 10.83
N ILE A 15 12.54 -4.57 10.19
CA ILE A 15 13.76 -4.08 10.86
C ILE A 15 13.58 -2.65 11.39
N THR A 16 12.84 -1.81 10.66
CA THR A 16 12.58 -0.42 11.08
C THR A 16 11.37 -0.27 12.00
N LEU A 17 10.79 -1.37 12.50
CA LEU A 17 9.64 -1.38 13.40
C LEU A 17 8.46 -0.54 12.87
N GLY A 18 8.16 -0.67 11.57
CA GLY A 18 7.03 0.00 10.93
C GLY A 18 7.30 1.43 10.43
N ILE A 19 8.46 2.04 10.74
CA ILE A 19 8.80 3.37 10.20
C ILE A 19 8.87 3.33 8.67
N TYR A 20 9.54 2.31 8.12
CA TYR A 20 9.59 2.11 6.68
C TYR A 20 8.19 1.86 6.09
N SER A 21 7.29 1.21 6.82
CA SER A 21 5.91 1.00 6.35
C SER A 21 5.21 2.32 6.09
N LEU A 22 5.37 3.32 6.96
CA LEU A 22 4.83 4.67 6.76
C LEU A 22 5.44 5.35 5.53
N VAL A 23 6.76 5.26 5.37
CA VAL A 23 7.45 5.81 4.18
C VAL A 23 6.94 5.16 2.90
N TRP A 24 6.76 3.84 2.91
CA TRP A 24 6.21 3.09 1.80
C TRP A 24 4.78 3.54 1.49
N TYR A 25 3.91 3.65 2.50
CA TYR A 25 2.53 4.14 2.31
C TYR A 25 2.50 5.53 1.66
N VAL A 26 3.30 6.47 2.16
CA VAL A 26 3.40 7.83 1.62
C VAL A 26 3.85 7.83 0.16
N LYS A 27 4.89 7.07 -0.18
CA LYS A 27 5.42 7.03 -1.55
C LYS A 27 4.46 6.33 -2.50
N THR A 28 3.97 5.15 -2.13
CA THR A 28 3.09 4.33 -2.96
C THR A 28 1.75 5.03 -3.19
N LYS A 29 1.17 5.70 -2.18
CA LYS A 29 -0.08 6.46 -2.38
C LYS A 29 0.09 7.64 -3.32
N ASN A 30 1.24 8.33 -3.31
CA ASN A 30 1.51 9.41 -4.25
C ASN A 30 1.58 8.87 -5.68
N GLU A 31 2.27 7.75 -5.91
CA GLU A 31 2.37 7.10 -7.22
C GLU A 31 1.03 6.56 -7.72
N MET A 32 0.20 6.03 -6.82
CA MET A 32 -1.15 5.59 -7.21
C MET A 32 -2.03 6.78 -7.56
N ASN A 33 -1.93 7.89 -6.82
CA ASN A 33 -2.69 9.11 -7.12
C ASN A 33 -2.29 9.74 -8.45
N THR A 34 -1.01 9.70 -8.84
CA THR A 34 -0.60 10.15 -10.19
C THR A 34 -1.15 9.27 -11.32
N LYS A 35 -1.61 8.05 -10.98
CA LYS A 35 -2.26 7.10 -11.88
C LYS A 35 -3.79 7.07 -11.74
N GLY A 36 -4.39 8.06 -11.08
CA GLY A 36 -5.85 8.22 -11.00
C GLY A 36 -6.52 7.66 -9.74
N ALA A 37 -5.75 7.12 -8.78
CA ALA A 37 -6.29 6.81 -7.46
C ALA A 37 -6.63 8.10 -6.68
N GLN A 38 -7.54 7.99 -5.71
CA GLN A 38 -7.95 9.11 -4.84
C GLN A 38 -7.71 8.76 -3.37
N ILE A 39 -6.43 8.63 -3.02
CA ILE A 39 -6.01 8.29 -1.66
C ILE A 39 -5.72 9.60 -0.91
N PRO A 40 -6.35 9.82 0.25
CA PRO A 40 -6.12 11.04 1.05
C PRO A 40 -4.72 11.05 1.67
N THR A 41 -4.40 12.13 2.39
CA THR A 41 -3.08 12.28 3.01
C THR A 41 -2.76 11.15 3.99
N ALA A 42 -1.49 10.71 3.99
CA ALA A 42 -1.04 9.59 4.83
C ALA A 42 -1.00 9.94 6.33
N TRP A 43 -1.12 11.23 6.69
CA TRP A 43 -1.24 11.66 8.09
C TRP A 43 -2.44 11.04 8.82
N LEU A 44 -3.47 10.64 8.08
CA LEU A 44 -4.65 9.95 8.64
C LEU A 44 -4.33 8.56 9.20
N LEU A 45 -3.18 7.95 8.84
CA LEU A 45 -2.73 6.68 9.41
C LEU A 45 -2.38 6.76 10.90
N ILE A 46 -2.03 7.93 11.40
CA ILE A 46 -1.61 8.14 12.80
C ILE A 46 -2.82 8.36 13.71
N ILE A 47 -3.96 8.77 13.13
CA ILE A 47 -5.18 9.02 13.88
C ILE A 47 -5.88 7.67 14.16
N PRO A 48 -6.15 7.35 15.44
CA PRO A 48 -6.86 6.12 15.79
C PRO A 48 -8.21 6.00 15.07
N PHE A 49 -8.56 4.79 14.65
CA PHE A 49 -9.78 4.42 13.89
C PHE A 49 -9.88 4.99 12.46
N VAL A 50 -9.39 6.21 12.22
CA VAL A 50 -9.32 6.80 10.87
C VAL A 50 -8.28 6.08 10.00
N ASN A 51 -7.28 5.46 10.62
CA ASN A 51 -6.32 4.59 9.95
C ASN A 51 -7.00 3.45 9.16
N TYR A 52 -8.11 2.88 9.64
CA TYR A 52 -8.86 1.82 8.94
C TYR A 52 -9.54 2.34 7.68
N PHE A 53 -10.17 3.52 7.78
CA PHE A 53 -10.70 4.21 6.61
C PHE A 53 -9.59 4.51 5.60
N TRP A 54 -8.43 4.96 6.07
CA TRP A 54 -7.30 5.24 5.18
C TRP A 54 -6.79 3.97 4.48
N LEU A 55 -6.66 2.85 5.19
CA LEU A 55 -6.28 1.56 4.61
C LEU A 55 -7.28 1.09 3.55
N TRP A 56 -8.58 1.33 3.76
CA TRP A 56 -9.59 1.07 2.74
C TRP A 56 -9.40 1.93 1.49
N LYS A 57 -9.23 3.25 1.64
CA LYS A 57 -8.95 4.15 0.51
C LYS A 57 -7.66 3.79 -0.23
N PHE A 58 -6.63 3.36 0.49
CA PHE A 58 -5.40 2.84 -0.12
C PHE A 58 -5.67 1.59 -0.96
N SER A 59 -6.49 0.67 -0.43
CA SER A 59 -6.88 -0.57 -1.11
C SER A 59 -7.72 -0.32 -2.37
N GLU A 60 -8.60 0.69 -2.36
CA GLU A 60 -9.28 1.17 -3.57
C GLU A 60 -8.28 1.69 -4.60
N GLY A 61 -7.26 2.42 -4.15
CA GLY A 61 -6.17 2.86 -5.01
C GLY A 61 -5.45 1.69 -5.68
N VAL A 62 -5.15 0.63 -4.94
CA VAL A 62 -4.53 -0.60 -5.47
C VAL A 62 -5.40 -1.23 -6.55
N GLU A 63 -6.71 -1.35 -6.33
CA GLU A 63 -7.63 -1.89 -7.33
C GLU A 63 -7.66 -1.05 -8.62
N VAL A 64 -7.68 0.28 -8.48
CA VAL A 64 -7.66 1.21 -9.61
C VAL A 64 -6.38 1.03 -10.44
N VAL A 65 -5.20 1.07 -9.82
CA VAL A 65 -3.94 0.97 -10.57
C VAL A 65 -3.61 -0.43 -11.08
N THR A 66 -4.17 -1.47 -10.46
CA THR A 66 -4.01 -2.86 -10.92
C THR A 66 -5.09 -3.26 -11.92
N SER A 67 -5.97 -2.34 -12.33
CA SER A 67 -7.09 -2.63 -13.24
C SER A 67 -7.93 -3.82 -12.77
N LYS A 68 -8.26 -3.86 -11.46
CA LYS A 68 -9.02 -4.93 -10.80
C LYS A 68 -8.34 -6.30 -10.70
N GLN A 69 -7.05 -6.43 -11.03
CA GLN A 69 -6.31 -7.68 -10.79
C GLN A 69 -6.13 -8.00 -9.30
N MET A 70 -6.25 -6.99 -8.43
CA MET A 70 -6.40 -7.16 -6.99
C MET A 70 -7.60 -6.34 -6.53
N SER A 71 -8.60 -7.01 -5.95
CA SER A 71 -9.78 -6.30 -5.43
C SER A 71 -9.48 -5.53 -4.15
N VAL A 72 -10.29 -4.51 -3.86
CA VAL A 72 -10.18 -3.72 -2.62
C VAL A 72 -10.18 -4.60 -1.38
N GLY A 73 -11.10 -5.58 -1.32
CA GLY A 73 -11.22 -6.47 -0.17
C GLY A 73 -9.97 -7.32 0.05
N VAL A 74 -9.37 -7.85 -1.02
CA VAL A 74 -8.13 -8.63 -0.94
C VAL A 74 -6.97 -7.73 -0.48
N ALA A 75 -6.81 -6.56 -1.10
CA ALA A 75 -5.78 -5.60 -0.70
C ALA A 75 -5.92 -5.18 0.77
N PHE A 76 -7.14 -4.94 1.23
CA PHE A 76 -7.42 -4.54 2.61
C PHE A 76 -7.09 -5.66 3.60
N VAL A 77 -7.55 -6.89 3.36
CA VAL A 77 -7.27 -8.05 4.22
C VAL A 77 -5.77 -8.32 4.31
N LEU A 78 -5.04 -8.22 3.19
CA LEU A 78 -3.59 -8.34 3.18
C LEU A 78 -2.93 -7.30 4.09
N GLN A 79 -3.32 -6.02 3.99
CA GLN A 79 -2.69 -4.99 4.80
C GLN A 79 -3.07 -5.08 6.28
N PHE A 80 -4.34 -5.36 6.57
CA PHE A 80 -4.87 -5.37 7.92
C PHE A 80 -4.36 -6.55 8.76
N PHE A 81 -4.38 -7.77 8.21
CA PHE A 81 -4.00 -8.97 8.95
C PHE A 81 -2.55 -9.40 8.75
N LEU A 82 -1.95 -9.12 7.60
CA LEU A 82 -0.61 -9.59 7.24
C LEU A 82 0.46 -8.49 7.29
N SER A 83 0.08 -7.22 7.48
CA SER A 83 0.98 -6.08 7.68
C SER A 83 2.14 -6.07 6.64
N ALA A 84 3.40 -6.23 7.07
CA ALA A 84 4.58 -6.24 6.20
C ALA A 84 4.52 -7.32 5.09
N ILE A 85 3.92 -8.49 5.35
CA ILE A 85 3.74 -9.54 4.33
C ILE A 85 2.72 -9.06 3.28
N GLY A 86 1.61 -8.46 3.73
CA GLY A 86 0.61 -7.88 2.84
C GLY A 86 1.17 -6.77 1.95
N MET A 87 2.03 -5.92 2.51
CA MET A 87 2.76 -4.89 1.77
C MET A 87 3.64 -5.47 0.67
N ALA A 88 4.36 -6.55 0.93
CA ALA A 88 5.19 -7.22 -0.08
C ALA A 88 4.35 -7.79 -1.23
N ILE A 89 3.25 -8.47 -0.91
CA ILE A 89 2.33 -9.02 -1.93
C ILE A 89 1.72 -7.91 -2.80
N ILE A 90 1.30 -6.81 -2.17
CA ILE A 90 0.79 -5.64 -2.90
C ILE A 90 1.89 -5.02 -3.76
N GLN A 91 3.12 -4.90 -3.25
CA GLN A 91 4.24 -4.38 -4.02
C GLN A 91 4.53 -5.22 -5.27
N ASP A 92 4.54 -6.56 -5.17
CA ASP A 92 4.69 -7.44 -6.33
C ASP A 92 3.65 -7.15 -7.43
N LYS A 93 2.40 -6.95 -7.02
CA LYS A 93 1.29 -6.64 -7.94
C LYS A 93 1.40 -5.24 -8.53
N LEU A 94 1.87 -4.26 -7.76
CA LEU A 94 2.14 -2.90 -8.24
C LEU A 94 3.34 -2.84 -9.19
N ASN A 95 4.35 -3.70 -9.01
CA ASN A 95 5.47 -3.84 -9.94
C ASN A 95 5.04 -4.41 -11.29
N LYS A 96 4.05 -5.32 -11.32
CA LYS A 96 3.53 -5.87 -12.58
C LYS A 96 2.81 -4.83 -13.46
N VAL A 97 2.44 -3.69 -12.87
CA VAL A 97 1.84 -2.53 -13.57
C VAL A 97 2.77 -1.31 -13.61
N SER A 98 4.05 -1.46 -13.23
CA SER A 98 5.06 -0.45 -13.55
C SER A 98 5.43 -0.60 -15.02
N VAL A 99 5.24 0.48 -15.78
CA VAL A 99 5.78 0.67 -17.13
C VAL A 99 7.10 1.40 -16.97
#